data_AF-A0A843X5E9-F1
#
_entry.id   AF-A0A843X5E9-F1
#
_cell.length_a   1.000
_cell.length_b   1.000
_cell.length_c   1.000
_cell.angle_alpha   90.00
_cell.angle_beta   90.00
_cell.angle_gamma   90.00
#
_symmetry.space_group_name_H-M   'P 1'
#
loop_
_entity.id
_entity.type
_entity.pdbx_description
1 polymer ?
#
loop_
_entity_poly.entity_id
_entity_poly.type
_entity_poly.pdbx_seq_one_letter_code
_entity_poly.pdbx_strand_id
1 'polypeptide(L)'
;IEKIVLFLLQQQGILANRIEKLVEQREVLLQEPEISKICELREAYRAVGHDLLKLLKFVDINATGIRKILKKFDKRFGYRFTDYYVTTRANHPYSQLQQVFKHVGLGAVVGALSRNLADFQDREGSYLSIYDQPSADLKDPIIDSIQAAIDKLTHSTNLIQFLGQHALILQEEIPTATEERIDEQRYHFVSLLLNLANTFLYMVNTYIVVPTADDYALSLGAAATVCGVIIGSMAVAQVFSSIYFSAWSNKSYFRPLIFSSVVLFLGNILYALAYDLDSIVILLVGRLLCGLGSARAVNRRYISDCVPLKIRMQASAGFVSASALGMACGPALAGLLQTNFKIFSLTFNATTLPGWVMAVSWLIYLVWLWISFKEPARENENDHLDQENNAEDVEDEQLESGLVQPLLLSSEEKQEDLDGEQDYDDSEEASEERHKPANSIGSAYRLLTPSVK
;
A
#
# COMPACT_ATOMS: atom_id res chain seq x y z
N ILE A 1 13.15 -18.61 19.02
CA ILE A 1 12.87 -17.44 19.88
C ILE A 1 13.56 -17.61 21.23
N GLU A 2 13.31 -18.69 21.95
CA GLU A 2 13.99 -19.02 23.22
C GLU A 2 15.52 -18.87 23.20
N LYS A 3 16.21 -19.45 22.21
CA LYS A 3 17.67 -19.31 22.06
C LYS A 3 18.13 -17.85 21.96
N ILE A 4 17.37 -17.01 21.26
CA ILE A 4 17.67 -15.57 21.09
C ILE A 4 17.52 -14.85 22.43
N VAL A 5 16.46 -15.20 23.16
CA VAL A 5 16.15 -14.64 24.47
C VAL A 5 17.19 -15.00 25.52
N LEU A 6 17.55 -16.28 25.63
CA LEU A 6 18.57 -16.73 26.60
C LEU A 6 19.93 -16.06 26.32
N PHE A 7 20.30 -15.94 25.04
CA PHE A 7 21.50 -15.21 24.64
C PHE A 7 21.43 -13.72 25.04
N LEU A 8 20.29 -13.06 24.78
CA LEU A 8 20.09 -11.66 25.13
C LEU A 8 20.25 -11.42 26.63
N LEU A 9 19.61 -12.24 27.47
CA LEU A 9 19.70 -12.16 28.93
C LEU A 9 21.15 -12.36 29.42
N GLN A 10 21.85 -13.34 28.86
CA GLN A 10 23.25 -13.61 29.21
C GLN A 10 24.14 -12.40 28.86
N GLN A 11 23.99 -11.82 27.66
CA GLN A 11 24.77 -10.67 27.24
C GLN A 11 24.44 -9.41 28.04
N GLN A 12 23.16 -9.18 28.36
CA GLN A 12 22.75 -8.10 29.25
C GLN A 12 23.41 -8.21 30.63
N GLY A 13 23.45 -9.41 31.21
CA GLY A 13 24.13 -9.65 32.49
C GLY A 13 25.64 -9.39 32.43
N ILE A 14 26.30 -9.81 31.35
CA ILE A 14 27.73 -9.55 31.14
C ILE A 14 28.02 -8.05 31.03
N LEU A 15 27.20 -7.31 30.27
CA LEU A 15 27.35 -5.86 30.12
C LEU A 15 27.08 -5.14 31.44
N ALA A 16 26.05 -5.53 32.19
CA ALA A 16 25.72 -4.96 33.48
C ALA A 16 26.88 -5.13 34.50
N ASN A 17 27.44 -6.34 34.62
CA ASN A 17 28.59 -6.62 35.48
C ASN A 17 29.83 -5.80 35.07
N ARG A 18 30.06 -5.62 33.77
CA ARG A 18 31.15 -4.74 33.29
C ARG A 18 30.92 -3.28 33.69
N ILE A 19 29.70 -2.77 33.55
CA ILE A 19 29.37 -1.40 33.97
C ILE A 19 29.56 -1.23 35.47
N GLU A 20 29.11 -2.19 36.29
CA GLU A 20 29.28 -2.17 37.75
C GLU A 20 30.76 -2.05 38.15
N LYS A 21 31.64 -2.89 37.58
CA LYS A 21 33.09 -2.81 37.83
C LYS A 21 33.71 -1.47 37.42
N LEU A 22 33.24 -0.89 36.32
CA LEU A 22 33.72 0.43 35.87
C LEU A 22 33.22 1.56 36.78
N VAL A 23 32.06 1.39 37.42
CA VAL A 23 31.55 2.33 38.43
C VAL A 23 32.39 2.26 39.70
N GLU A 24 32.76 1.07 40.17
CA GLU A 24 33.66 0.90 41.33
C GLU A 24 35.04 1.56 41.06
N GLN A 25 35.61 1.33 39.88
CA GLN A 25 36.88 1.97 39.47
C GLN A 25 36.76 3.50 39.41
N ARG A 26 35.60 4.02 39.00
CA ARG A 26 35.31 5.46 39.00
C ARG A 26 35.26 6.03 40.41
N GLU A 27 34.65 5.33 41.37
CA GLU A 27 34.57 5.77 42.77
C GLU A 27 35.94 5.86 43.44
N VAL A 28 36.86 4.96 43.08
CA VAL A 28 38.25 5.03 43.54
C VAL A 28 38.98 6.23 42.93
N LEU A 29 38.82 6.48 41.63
CA LEU A 29 39.46 7.61 40.93
C LEU A 29 38.90 8.99 41.34
N LEU A 30 37.71 9.05 41.91
CA LEU A 30 37.17 10.25 42.53
C LEU A 30 37.97 10.70 43.77
N GLN A 31 38.66 9.77 44.43
CA GLN A 31 39.47 10.07 45.61
C GLN A 31 40.88 10.54 45.25
N GLU A 32 41.46 10.03 44.15
CA GLU A 32 42.77 10.42 43.62
C GLU A 32 42.72 10.62 42.09
N PRO A 33 42.60 11.88 41.60
CA PRO A 33 42.41 12.12 40.17
C PRO A 33 43.74 12.03 39.39
N GLU A 34 43.87 10.98 38.58
CA GLU A 34 44.92 10.84 37.57
C GLU A 34 44.33 10.91 36.16
N ILE A 35 44.80 11.87 35.36
CA ILE A 35 44.29 12.13 33.99
C ILE A 35 44.43 10.88 33.09
N SER A 36 45.54 10.14 33.18
CA SER A 36 45.76 8.91 32.39
C SER A 36 44.69 7.84 32.67
N LYS A 37 44.36 7.62 33.95
CA LYS A 37 43.38 6.61 34.37
C LYS A 37 41.95 7.01 34.00
N ILE A 38 41.66 8.32 33.92
CA ILE A 38 40.37 8.84 33.45
C ILE A 38 40.18 8.56 31.94
N CYS A 39 41.21 8.76 31.12
CA CYS A 39 41.17 8.43 29.70
C CYS A 39 40.98 6.93 29.45
N GLU A 40 41.70 6.07 30.20
CA GLU A 40 41.54 4.61 30.13
C GLU A 40 40.13 4.17 30.53
N LEU A 41 39.57 4.77 31.59
CA LEU A 41 38.22 4.46 32.04
C LEU A 41 37.16 4.88 31.00
N ARG A 42 37.32 6.04 30.36
CA ARG A 42 36.45 6.49 29.26
C ARG A 42 36.47 5.51 28.10
N GLU A 43 37.65 5.05 27.69
CA GLU A 43 37.79 4.08 26.59
C GLU A 43 37.17 2.72 26.96
N ALA A 44 37.26 2.32 28.23
CA ALA A 44 36.59 1.12 28.73
C ALA A 44 35.05 1.23 28.67
N TYR A 45 34.47 2.39 29.01
CA TYR A 45 33.03 2.65 28.79
C TYR A 45 32.65 2.64 27.31
N ARG A 46 33.49 3.19 26.43
CA ARG A 46 33.29 3.13 24.97
C ARG A 46 33.28 1.71 24.44
N ALA A 47 34.19 0.86 24.91
CA ALA A 47 34.22 -0.56 24.55
C ALA A 47 32.92 -1.28 24.95
N VAL A 48 32.36 -0.98 26.14
CA VAL A 48 31.05 -1.48 26.55
C VAL A 48 29.94 -0.97 25.62
N GLY A 49 30.00 0.29 25.20
CA GLY A 49 29.07 0.86 24.22
C GLY A 49 29.11 0.16 22.85
N HIS A 50 30.29 -0.16 22.35
CA HIS A 50 30.43 -0.92 21.11
C HIS A 50 29.86 -2.33 21.20
N ASP A 51 30.04 -3.01 22.33
CA ASP A 51 29.45 -4.34 22.53
C ASP A 51 27.93 -4.28 22.69
N LEU A 52 27.40 -3.22 23.31
CA LEU A 52 25.96 -2.94 23.37
C LEU A 52 25.38 -2.70 21.97
N LEU A 53 26.08 -1.97 21.09
CA LEU A 53 25.67 -1.77 19.70
C LEU A 53 25.61 -3.09 18.92
N LYS A 54 26.58 -3.99 19.12
CA LYS A 54 26.55 -5.34 18.52
C LYS A 54 25.33 -6.11 18.99
N LEU A 55 25.00 -6.03 20.29
CA LEU A 55 23.83 -6.68 20.86
C LEU A 55 22.53 -6.11 20.29
N LEU A 56 22.41 -4.78 20.20
CA LEU A 56 21.27 -4.09 19.56
C LEU A 56 21.08 -4.54 18.11
N LYS A 57 22.16 -4.61 17.33
CA LYS A 57 22.13 -5.10 15.94
C LYS A 57 21.71 -6.57 15.85
N PHE A 58 22.18 -7.40 16.78
CA PHE A 58 21.75 -8.81 16.87
C PHE A 58 20.24 -8.92 17.10
N VAL A 59 19.69 -8.12 18.01
CA VAL A 59 18.23 -8.12 18.26
C VAL A 59 17.46 -7.64 17.02
N ASP A 60 17.92 -6.60 16.34
CA ASP A 60 17.28 -6.07 15.12
C ASP A 60 17.18 -7.12 14.00
N ILE A 61 18.28 -7.85 13.74
CA ILE A 61 18.33 -8.91 12.73
C ILE A 61 17.36 -10.05 13.10
N ASN A 62 17.35 -10.47 14.36
CA ASN A 62 16.51 -11.56 14.82
C ASN A 62 15.02 -11.19 14.84
N ALA A 63 14.68 -9.98 15.27
CA ALA A 63 13.31 -9.46 15.22
C ALA A 63 12.79 -9.39 13.77
N THR A 64 13.64 -8.93 12.84
CA THR A 64 13.34 -8.91 11.40
C THR A 64 13.14 -10.32 10.83
N GLY A 65 13.98 -11.28 11.23
CA GLY A 65 13.85 -12.68 10.84
C GLY A 65 12.53 -13.30 11.29
N ILE A 66 12.17 -13.11 12.57
CA ILE A 66 10.88 -13.57 13.12
C ILE A 66 9.71 -12.97 12.33
N ARG A 67 9.76 -11.67 12.01
CA ARG A 67 8.74 -11.01 11.20
C ARG A 67 8.59 -11.64 9.82
N LYS A 68 9.70 -11.89 9.11
CA LYS A 68 9.68 -12.50 7.77
C LYS A 68 9.10 -13.93 7.80
N ILE A 69 9.42 -14.69 8.84
CA ILE A 69 8.85 -16.04 9.05
C ILE A 69 7.34 -15.93 9.22
N LEU A 70 6.86 -15.10 10.14
CA LEU A 70 5.43 -14.90 10.39
C LEU A 70 4.69 -14.45 9.11
N LYS A 71 5.27 -13.54 8.33
CA LYS A 71 4.72 -13.14 7.02
C LYS A 71 4.65 -14.29 6.00
N LYS A 72 5.66 -15.17 5.95
CA LYS A 72 5.63 -16.36 5.08
C LYS A 72 4.53 -17.33 5.51
N PHE A 73 4.27 -17.46 6.81
CA PHE A 73 3.15 -18.24 7.34
C PHE A 73 1.81 -17.65 6.90
N ASP A 74 1.58 -16.33 7.06
CA ASP A 74 0.35 -15.70 6.60
C ASP A 74 0.09 -15.91 5.10
N LYS A 75 1.15 -15.80 4.27
CA LYS A 75 1.05 -16.04 2.82
C LYS A 75 0.70 -17.49 2.47
N ARG A 76 1.24 -18.48 3.19
CA ARG A 76 0.97 -19.91 2.91
C ARG A 76 -0.41 -20.35 3.39
N PHE A 77 -0.87 -19.84 4.52
CA PHE A 77 -2.12 -20.31 5.15
C PHE A 77 -3.33 -19.45 4.78
N GLY A 78 -3.16 -18.27 4.16
CA GLY A 78 -4.26 -17.39 3.74
C GLY A 78 -5.04 -16.74 4.89
N TYR A 79 -4.64 -16.96 6.14
CA TYR A 79 -5.22 -16.38 7.34
C TYR A 79 -4.24 -15.42 8.02
N ARG A 80 -4.77 -14.47 8.81
CA ARG A 80 -4.00 -13.53 9.65
C ARG A 80 -3.43 -14.23 10.90
N PHE A 81 -2.62 -15.27 10.71
CA PHE A 81 -2.01 -16.04 11.79
C PHE A 81 -1.07 -15.18 12.62
N THR A 82 -0.34 -14.25 12.00
CA THR A 82 0.55 -13.32 12.70
C THR A 82 -0.17 -12.53 13.79
N ASP A 83 -1.37 -12.00 13.51
CA ASP A 83 -2.13 -11.21 14.48
C ASP A 83 -2.50 -12.05 15.71
N TYR A 84 -2.99 -13.27 15.49
CA TYR A 84 -3.35 -14.17 16.58
C TYR A 84 -2.13 -14.65 17.38
N TYR A 85 -1.07 -15.08 16.68
CA TYR A 85 0.15 -15.58 17.30
C TYR A 85 0.82 -14.49 18.15
N VAL A 86 0.93 -13.28 17.60
CA VAL A 86 1.53 -12.15 18.30
C VAL A 86 0.67 -11.70 19.47
N THR A 87 -0.63 -11.47 19.31
CA THR A 87 -1.47 -10.97 20.40
C THR A 87 -1.51 -11.94 21.58
N THR A 88 -1.60 -13.23 21.30
CA THR A 88 -1.64 -14.29 22.32
C THR A 88 -0.29 -14.46 23.00
N ARG A 89 0.82 -14.41 22.24
CA ARG A 89 2.16 -14.66 22.79
C ARG A 89 2.86 -13.42 23.28
N ALA A 90 2.58 -12.21 22.83
CA ALA A 90 3.25 -10.97 23.24
C ALA A 90 2.70 -10.38 24.55
N ASN A 91 1.43 -10.64 24.87
CA ASN A 91 0.77 -10.12 26.07
C ASN A 91 0.77 -11.10 27.25
N HIS A 92 1.33 -12.29 27.07
CA HIS A 92 1.45 -13.28 28.14
C HIS A 92 2.58 -12.90 29.12
N PRO A 93 2.40 -13.02 30.45
CA PRO A 93 3.41 -12.65 31.45
C PRO A 93 4.75 -13.40 31.31
N TYR A 94 4.72 -14.61 30.73
CA TYR A 94 5.91 -15.42 30.44
C TYR A 94 6.35 -15.32 28.96
N SER A 95 6.03 -14.22 28.29
CA SER A 95 6.33 -14.06 26.86
C SER A 95 7.83 -13.89 26.61
N GLN A 96 8.42 -14.89 25.97
CA GLN A 96 9.75 -14.78 25.37
C GLN A 96 9.76 -13.77 24.20
N LEU A 97 8.63 -13.59 23.52
CA LEU A 97 8.50 -12.61 22.42
C LEU A 97 8.67 -11.18 22.95
N GLN A 98 8.16 -10.90 24.15
CA GLN A 98 8.25 -9.57 24.76
C GLN A 98 9.68 -9.10 24.99
N GLN A 99 10.60 -10.01 25.33
CA GLN A 99 11.99 -9.65 25.57
C GLN A 99 12.72 -9.23 24.29
N VAL A 100 12.35 -9.82 23.15
CA VAL A 100 12.91 -9.47 21.82
C VAL A 100 12.28 -8.20 21.24
N PHE A 101 11.00 -7.93 21.51
CA PHE A 101 10.28 -6.82 20.87
C PHE A 101 10.14 -5.56 21.72
N LYS A 102 10.05 -5.69 23.06
CA LYS A 102 9.97 -4.53 23.97
C LYS A 102 11.32 -4.15 24.58
N HIS A 103 12.40 -4.88 24.26
CA HIS A 103 13.78 -4.62 24.72
C HIS A 103 13.89 -4.42 26.23
N VAL A 104 13.08 -5.18 26.98
CA VAL A 104 12.99 -5.05 28.43
C VAL A 104 14.38 -5.27 29.05
N GLY A 105 14.82 -4.33 29.89
CA GLY A 105 16.14 -4.35 30.53
C GLY A 105 17.27 -3.68 29.74
N LEU A 106 17.17 -3.60 28.41
CA LEU A 106 18.23 -3.00 27.58
C LEU A 106 18.28 -1.48 27.73
N GLY A 107 17.12 -0.84 27.92
CA GLY A 107 17.03 0.60 28.22
C GLY A 107 17.70 1.00 29.54
N ALA A 108 17.75 0.12 30.55
CA ALA A 108 18.44 0.38 31.81
C ALA A 108 19.97 0.36 31.63
N VAL A 109 20.49 -0.60 30.87
CA VAL A 109 21.92 -0.69 30.51
C VAL A 109 22.36 0.52 29.70
N VAL A 110 21.54 0.92 28.72
CA VAL A 110 21.76 2.15 27.93
C VAL A 110 21.76 3.38 28.84
N GLY A 111 20.73 3.54 29.68
CA GLY A 111 20.63 4.71 30.55
C GLY A 111 21.80 4.81 31.53
N ALA A 112 22.24 3.68 32.10
CA ALA A 112 23.42 3.63 32.94
C ALA A 112 24.69 4.02 32.18
N LEU A 113 24.89 3.49 30.98
CA LEU A 113 26.06 3.78 30.16
C LEU A 113 26.10 5.24 29.69
N SER A 114 24.99 5.74 29.12
CA SER A 114 24.87 7.12 28.63
C SER A 114 25.06 8.14 29.75
N ARG A 115 24.52 7.87 30.95
CA ARG A 115 24.71 8.74 32.12
C ARG A 115 26.18 8.78 32.56
N ASN A 116 26.86 7.63 32.59
CA ASN A 116 28.26 7.57 32.99
C ASN A 116 29.17 8.25 31.95
N LEU A 117 28.92 8.06 30.65
CA LEU A 117 29.67 8.73 29.58
C LEU A 117 29.43 10.25 29.57
N ALA A 118 28.19 10.71 29.79
CA ALA A 118 27.86 12.14 29.85
C ALA A 118 28.56 12.88 31.00
N ASP A 119 28.67 12.26 32.18
CA ASP A 119 29.33 12.86 33.35
C ASP A 119 30.84 13.09 33.15
N PHE A 120 31.50 12.31 32.28
CA PHE A 120 32.88 12.58 31.88
C PHE A 120 33.01 13.81 30.97
N GLN A 121 31.97 14.14 30.20
CA GLN A 121 31.98 15.30 29.30
C GLN A 121 31.87 16.62 30.07
N ASP A 122 30.99 16.68 31.07
CA ASP A 122 30.82 17.87 31.92
C ASP A 122 32.08 18.19 32.74
N ARG A 123 32.90 17.17 33.04
CA ARG A 123 34.12 17.31 33.84
C ARG A 123 35.37 17.59 33.03
N GLU A 124 35.45 17.18 31.76
CA GLU A 124 36.59 17.52 30.89
C GLU A 124 36.78 19.04 30.77
N GLY A 125 35.69 19.82 30.74
CA GLY A 125 35.76 21.29 30.77
C GLY A 125 36.43 21.88 32.02
N SER A 126 36.52 21.12 33.13
CA SER A 126 37.17 21.54 34.37
C SER A 126 38.65 21.13 34.47
N TYR A 127 39.11 20.16 33.66
CA TYR A 127 40.48 19.64 33.68
C TYR A 127 41.34 20.12 32.50
N LEU A 128 40.73 20.73 31.48
CA LEU A 128 41.43 21.41 30.39
C LEU A 128 42.09 22.70 30.90
N SER A 129 43.36 22.90 30.55
CA SER A 129 44.11 24.12 30.85
C SER A 129 43.43 25.32 30.20
N ILE A 130 43.40 26.47 30.88
CA ILE A 130 42.77 27.74 30.41
C ILE A 130 43.32 28.21 29.04
N TYR A 131 44.46 27.66 28.61
CA TYR A 131 45.12 27.98 27.33
C TYR A 131 44.77 27.03 26.17
N ASP A 132 44.12 25.89 26.45
CA ASP A 132 43.67 24.98 25.40
C ASP A 132 42.32 25.49 24.86
N GLN A 133 42.24 25.78 23.57
CA GLN A 133 41.00 26.22 22.93
C GLN A 133 39.91 25.16 23.16
N PRO A 134 38.68 25.56 23.56
CA PRO A 134 37.59 24.61 23.72
C PRO A 134 37.26 24.05 22.34
N SER A 135 37.63 22.79 22.11
CA SER A 135 37.14 22.05 20.96
C SER A 135 35.64 21.83 21.19
N ALA A 136 34.85 22.31 20.23
CA ALA A 136 33.39 22.37 20.25
C ALA A 136 32.74 21.14 20.91
N ASP A 137 31.69 21.35 21.70
CA ASP A 137 30.85 20.36 22.40
C ASP A 137 30.79 18.99 21.70
N LEU A 138 31.77 18.13 21.98
CA LEU A 138 31.90 16.80 21.39
C LEU A 138 31.04 15.84 22.22
N LYS A 139 29.73 15.81 21.95
CA LYS A 139 28.91 14.64 22.33
C LYS A 139 29.62 13.38 21.83
N ASP A 140 29.82 12.41 22.72
CA ASP A 140 30.58 11.22 22.37
C ASP A 140 29.82 10.50 21.26
N PRO A 141 30.41 10.26 20.07
CA PRO A 141 29.71 9.72 18.91
C PRO A 141 29.08 8.35 19.19
N ILE A 142 29.56 7.65 20.23
CA ILE A 142 28.99 6.39 20.68
C ILE A 142 27.60 6.59 21.31
N ILE A 143 27.36 7.67 22.06
CA ILE A 143 26.03 7.95 22.64
C ILE A 143 25.00 8.16 21.53
N ASP A 144 25.34 8.97 20.52
CA ASP A 144 24.47 9.23 19.37
C ASP A 144 24.21 7.94 18.57
N SER A 145 25.23 7.10 18.40
CA SER A 145 25.07 5.81 17.71
C SER A 145 24.19 4.82 18.47
N ILE A 146 24.26 4.81 19.81
CA ILE A 146 23.41 3.98 20.68
C ILE A 146 21.97 4.47 20.60
N GLN A 147 21.75 5.78 20.68
CA GLN A 147 20.42 6.37 20.55
C GLN A 147 19.81 6.06 19.17
N ALA A 148 20.56 6.26 18.09
CA ALA A 148 20.11 5.94 16.74
C ALA A 148 19.80 4.43 16.56
N ALA A 149 20.61 3.55 17.16
CA ALA A 149 20.36 2.11 17.13
C ALA A 149 19.09 1.73 17.90
N ILE A 150 18.81 2.38 19.03
CA ILE A 150 17.58 2.17 19.82
C ILE A 150 16.36 2.72 19.10
N ASP A 151 16.45 3.90 18.49
CA ASP A 151 15.33 4.50 17.75
C ASP A 151 14.99 3.62 16.54
N LYS A 152 16.00 3.16 15.81
CA LYS A 152 15.85 2.19 14.72
C LYS A 152 15.21 0.90 15.21
N LEU A 153 15.68 0.36 16.33
CA LEU A 153 15.19 -0.87 16.91
C LEU A 153 13.76 -0.73 17.42
N THR A 154 13.41 0.39 18.05
CA THR A 154 12.05 0.71 18.52
C THR A 154 11.09 0.80 17.33
N HIS A 155 11.53 1.43 16.23
CA HIS A 155 10.76 1.45 14.99
C HIS A 155 10.63 0.06 14.35
N SER A 156 11.68 -0.78 14.41
CA SER A 156 11.66 -2.13 13.85
C SER A 156 10.94 -3.16 14.75
N THR A 157 10.73 -2.87 16.03
CA THR A 157 10.03 -3.78 16.94
C THR A 157 8.72 -3.26 17.49
N ASN A 158 8.27 -2.06 17.09
CA ASN A 158 6.93 -1.55 17.38
C ASN A 158 5.86 -2.35 16.64
N LEU A 159 5.66 -3.57 17.13
CA LEU A 159 4.71 -4.57 16.68
C LEU A 159 3.26 -4.14 16.99
N ILE A 160 3.06 -3.21 17.93
CA ILE A 160 1.73 -2.60 18.18
C ILE A 160 1.37 -1.63 17.06
N GLN A 161 2.35 -0.91 16.49
CA GLN A 161 2.13 -0.13 15.27
C GLN A 161 1.81 -1.08 14.10
N PHE A 162 2.50 -2.21 14.01
CA PHE A 162 2.21 -3.27 13.05
C PHE A 162 0.80 -3.86 13.22
N LEU A 163 0.36 -4.21 14.43
CA LEU A 163 -1.00 -4.73 14.69
C LEU A 163 -2.09 -3.67 14.48
N GLY A 164 -1.83 -2.41 14.85
CA GLY A 164 -2.72 -1.28 14.62
C GLY A 164 -2.84 -0.91 13.13
N GLN A 165 -1.73 -0.96 12.39
CA GLN A 165 -1.70 -0.80 10.94
C GLN A 165 -2.36 -1.98 10.22
N HIS A 166 -2.19 -3.22 10.68
CA HIS A 166 -2.85 -4.40 10.12
C HIS A 166 -4.38 -4.45 10.38
N ALA A 167 -4.86 -3.84 11.47
CA ALA A 167 -6.28 -3.77 11.80
C ALA A 167 -7.01 -2.60 11.13
N LEU A 168 -6.33 -1.48 10.85
CA LEU A 168 -6.96 -0.24 10.35
C LEU A 168 -6.49 0.24 8.97
N ILE A 169 -5.38 -0.28 8.44
CA ILE A 169 -4.80 0.17 7.17
C ILE A 169 -4.59 -1.02 6.24
N LEU A 170 -5.32 -0.99 5.12
CA LEU A 170 -5.07 -1.81 3.96
C LEU A 170 -3.59 -1.64 3.52
N GLN A 171 -2.75 -2.62 3.87
CA GLN A 171 -1.44 -2.91 3.28
C GLN A 171 -0.43 -1.74 3.25
N GLU A 172 0.17 -1.40 4.41
CA GLU A 172 1.49 -0.75 4.46
C GLU A 172 2.60 -1.82 4.45
N GLU A 173 2.88 -2.36 3.26
CA GLU A 173 4.16 -3.03 3.03
C GLU A 173 5.24 -1.94 2.89
N ILE A 174 6.18 -1.88 3.83
CA ILE A 174 7.43 -1.13 3.66
C ILE A 174 8.16 -1.77 2.48
N PRO A 175 8.27 -1.14 1.31
CA PRO A 175 8.94 -1.74 0.16
C PRO A 175 10.43 -1.75 0.43
N THR A 176 11.10 -2.82 0.01
CA THR A 176 12.56 -2.86 -0.01
C THR A 176 13.09 -1.82 -1.03
N ALA A 177 14.28 -1.27 -0.82
CA ALA A 177 14.89 -0.25 -1.69
C ALA A 177 14.99 -0.66 -3.18
N THR A 178 14.88 -1.96 -3.47
CA THR A 178 14.81 -2.53 -4.81
C THR A 178 13.40 -2.44 -5.41
N GLU A 179 12.33 -2.65 -4.62
CA GLU A 179 10.93 -2.51 -5.04
C GLU A 179 10.57 -1.03 -5.29
N GLU A 180 11.11 -0.10 -4.49
CA GLU A 180 10.92 1.35 -4.71
C GLU A 180 11.41 1.81 -6.09
N ARG A 181 12.53 1.24 -6.58
CA ARG A 181 13.08 1.57 -7.90
C ARG A 181 12.23 1.05 -9.07
N ILE A 182 11.53 -0.08 -8.88
CA ILE A 182 10.69 -0.71 -9.90
C ILE A 182 9.33 0.02 -10.00
N ASP A 183 8.75 0.44 -8.87
CA ASP A 183 7.50 1.21 -8.83
C ASP A 183 7.64 2.63 -9.42
N GLU A 184 8.78 3.29 -9.20
CA GLU A 184 9.08 4.58 -9.83
C GLU A 184 9.22 4.48 -11.36
N GLN A 185 9.65 3.33 -11.89
CA GLN A 185 9.75 3.09 -13.34
C GLN A 185 8.40 2.80 -14.02
N ARG A 186 7.42 2.22 -13.30
CA ARG A 186 6.04 1.98 -13.81
C ARG A 186 5.16 3.23 -13.79
N TYR A 187 5.48 4.22 -12.96
CA TYR A 187 4.68 5.42 -12.78
C TYR A 187 4.87 6.45 -13.91
N HIS A 188 3.84 6.61 -14.76
CA HIS A 188 3.76 7.71 -15.72
C HIS A 188 2.81 8.79 -15.22
N PHE A 189 3.37 9.89 -14.71
CA PHE A 189 2.61 11.06 -14.24
C PHE A 189 1.62 11.59 -15.29
N VAL A 190 2.03 11.61 -16.57
CA VAL A 190 1.19 12.08 -17.68
C VAL A 190 -0.05 11.19 -17.86
N SER A 191 0.08 9.87 -17.69
CA SER A 191 -1.04 8.93 -17.78
C SER A 191 -2.01 9.10 -16.61
N LEU A 192 -1.52 9.43 -15.41
CA LEU A 192 -2.36 9.82 -14.27
C LEU A 192 -3.10 11.13 -14.55
N LEU A 193 -2.43 12.14 -15.10
CA LEU A 193 -3.05 13.41 -15.46
C LEU A 193 -4.15 13.23 -16.52
N LEU A 194 -3.91 12.41 -17.56
CA LEU A 194 -4.91 12.07 -18.58
C LEU A 194 -6.14 11.37 -17.98
N ASN A 195 -5.95 10.54 -16.96
CA ASN A 195 -7.04 9.87 -16.25
C ASN A 195 -7.87 10.86 -15.41
N LEU A 196 -7.20 11.76 -14.68
CA LEU A 196 -7.87 12.84 -13.94
C LEU A 196 -8.62 13.77 -14.89
N ALA A 197 -8.02 14.14 -16.03
CA ALA A 197 -8.63 14.95 -17.07
C ALA A 197 -9.88 14.27 -17.67
N ASN A 198 -9.83 12.95 -17.94
CA ASN A 198 -11.00 12.19 -18.39
C ASN A 198 -12.17 12.34 -17.41
N THR A 199 -11.89 12.16 -16.12
CA THR A 199 -12.90 12.22 -15.06
C THR A 199 -13.49 13.61 -14.94
N PHE A 200 -12.64 14.64 -14.95
CA PHE A 200 -13.07 16.04 -14.94
C PHE A 200 -13.97 16.34 -16.13
N LEU A 201 -13.52 16.03 -17.35
CA LEU A 201 -14.24 16.33 -18.58
C LEU A 201 -15.57 15.58 -18.66
N TYR A 202 -15.62 14.33 -18.19
CA TYR A 202 -16.85 13.55 -18.10
C TYR A 202 -17.85 14.18 -17.12
N MET A 203 -17.38 14.69 -15.99
CA MET A 203 -18.26 15.40 -15.05
C MET A 203 -18.77 16.72 -15.63
N VAL A 204 -17.91 17.51 -16.30
CA VAL A 204 -18.39 18.70 -17.03
C VAL A 204 -19.47 18.32 -18.05
N ASN A 205 -19.24 17.27 -18.86
CA ASN A 205 -20.19 16.79 -19.87
C ASN A 205 -21.57 16.44 -19.29
N THR A 206 -21.56 15.82 -18.11
CA THR A 206 -22.79 15.37 -17.44
C THR A 206 -23.62 16.56 -16.98
N TYR A 207 -22.97 17.58 -16.41
CA TYR A 207 -23.65 18.68 -15.73
C TYR A 207 -23.83 19.95 -16.57
N ILE A 208 -23.08 20.13 -17.66
CA ILE A 208 -23.19 21.29 -18.57
C ILE A 208 -24.56 21.43 -19.24
N VAL A 209 -25.36 20.36 -19.25
CA VAL A 209 -26.67 20.36 -19.90
C VAL A 209 -27.82 20.55 -18.93
N VAL A 210 -27.59 20.35 -17.64
CA VAL A 210 -28.64 20.48 -16.62
C VAL A 210 -29.35 21.85 -16.68
N PRO A 211 -28.65 22.99 -16.83
CA PRO A 211 -29.31 24.30 -16.85
C PRO A 211 -30.10 24.63 -18.12
N THR A 212 -29.92 23.86 -19.21
CA THR A 212 -30.53 24.14 -20.52
C THR A 212 -31.45 23.02 -21.00
N ALA A 213 -31.62 21.96 -20.21
CA ALA A 213 -32.35 20.76 -20.59
C ALA A 213 -33.87 20.99 -20.72
N ASP A 214 -34.43 21.91 -19.92
CA ASP A 214 -35.84 22.31 -19.97
C ASP A 214 -36.14 23.13 -21.24
N ASP A 215 -35.37 24.17 -21.50
CA ASP A 215 -35.48 25.00 -22.70
C ASP A 215 -35.27 24.16 -23.96
N TYR A 216 -34.34 23.20 -23.94
CA TYR A 216 -34.12 22.32 -25.08
C TYR A 216 -35.31 21.39 -25.33
N ALA A 217 -35.90 20.81 -24.28
CA ALA A 217 -37.10 19.97 -24.42
C ALA A 217 -38.28 20.77 -25.01
N LEU A 218 -38.48 22.00 -24.54
CA LEU A 218 -39.54 22.90 -25.03
C LEU A 218 -39.30 23.30 -26.49
N SER A 219 -38.06 23.59 -26.87
CA SER A 219 -37.73 23.99 -28.25
C SER A 219 -37.98 22.88 -29.28
N LEU A 220 -37.97 21.62 -28.87
CA LEU A 220 -38.29 20.43 -29.68
C LEU A 220 -39.78 20.05 -29.60
N GLY A 221 -40.63 20.91 -29.03
CA GLY A 221 -42.08 20.69 -28.92
C GLY A 221 -42.51 19.68 -27.86
N ALA A 222 -41.63 19.30 -26.93
CA ALA A 222 -41.94 18.36 -25.85
C ALA A 222 -42.29 19.08 -24.53
N ALA A 223 -43.01 18.37 -23.65
CA ALA A 223 -43.34 18.89 -22.33
C ALA A 223 -42.07 19.08 -21.47
N ALA A 224 -42.07 20.10 -20.60
CA ALA A 224 -40.95 20.37 -19.68
C ALA A 224 -40.61 19.16 -18.78
N THR A 225 -41.56 18.28 -18.49
CA THR A 225 -41.33 17.03 -17.73
C THR A 225 -40.32 16.08 -18.40
N VAL A 226 -40.11 16.20 -19.71
CA VAL A 226 -39.15 15.38 -20.46
C VAL A 226 -37.70 15.79 -20.16
N CYS A 227 -37.45 16.96 -19.58
CA CYS A 227 -36.10 17.35 -19.13
C CYS A 227 -35.52 16.35 -18.12
N GLY A 228 -36.36 15.79 -17.24
CA GLY A 228 -35.97 14.74 -16.29
C GLY A 228 -35.54 13.45 -16.98
N VAL A 229 -36.18 13.10 -18.10
CA VAL A 229 -35.80 11.94 -18.93
C VAL A 229 -34.49 12.20 -19.67
N ILE A 230 -34.29 13.42 -20.19
CA ILE A 230 -33.04 13.83 -20.84
C ILE A 230 -31.87 13.71 -19.86
N ILE A 231 -32.01 14.23 -18.64
CA ILE A 231 -30.98 14.15 -17.59
C ILE A 231 -30.79 12.69 -17.11
N GLY A 232 -31.89 11.99 -16.84
CA GLY A 232 -31.86 10.63 -16.27
C GLY A 232 -31.36 9.55 -17.22
N SER A 233 -31.62 9.69 -18.53
CA SER A 233 -31.21 8.70 -19.54
C SER A 233 -29.70 8.44 -19.54
N MET A 234 -28.88 9.49 -19.36
CA MET A 234 -27.43 9.37 -19.25
C MET A 234 -27.01 8.56 -18.02
N ALA A 235 -27.63 8.80 -16.85
CA ALA A 235 -27.33 8.08 -15.62
C ALA A 235 -27.67 6.59 -15.73
N VAL A 236 -28.79 6.25 -16.37
CA VAL A 236 -29.19 4.86 -16.64
C VAL A 236 -28.15 4.16 -17.52
N ALA A 237 -27.76 4.78 -18.65
CA ALA A 237 -26.74 4.23 -19.53
C ALA A 237 -25.38 4.06 -18.84
N GLN A 238 -25.01 4.98 -17.95
CA GLN A 238 -23.77 4.90 -17.17
C GLN A 238 -23.71 3.67 -16.26
N VAL A 239 -24.82 3.23 -15.68
CA VAL A 239 -24.85 2.00 -14.85
C VAL A 239 -24.42 0.80 -15.68
N PHE A 240 -24.98 0.63 -16.87
CA PHE A 240 -24.61 -0.47 -17.78
C PHE A 240 -23.15 -0.34 -18.26
N SER A 241 -22.72 0.87 -18.61
CA SER A 241 -21.33 1.17 -18.97
C SER A 241 -20.37 0.70 -17.89
N SER A 242 -20.66 1.01 -16.62
CA SER A 242 -19.75 0.70 -15.51
C SER A 242 -19.41 -0.79 -15.40
N ILE A 243 -20.36 -1.68 -15.68
CA ILE A 243 -20.17 -3.13 -15.64
C ILE A 243 -19.24 -3.57 -16.79
N TYR A 244 -19.54 -3.13 -18.02
CA TYR A 244 -18.78 -3.51 -19.21
C TYR A 244 -17.34 -2.98 -19.16
N PHE A 245 -17.16 -1.71 -18.81
CA PHE A 245 -15.85 -1.08 -18.69
C PHE A 245 -15.04 -1.66 -17.52
N SER A 246 -15.70 -2.06 -16.43
CA SER A 246 -15.01 -2.75 -15.33
C SER A 246 -14.43 -4.10 -15.79
N ALA A 247 -15.21 -4.89 -16.53
CA ALA A 247 -14.73 -6.14 -17.13
C ALA A 247 -13.60 -5.92 -18.16
N TRP A 248 -13.74 -4.93 -19.04
CA TRP A 248 -12.73 -4.63 -20.07
C TRP A 248 -11.42 -4.09 -19.48
N SER A 249 -11.50 -3.31 -18.40
CA SER A 249 -10.31 -2.79 -17.68
C SER A 249 -9.44 -3.89 -17.06
N ASN A 250 -9.98 -5.12 -16.88
CA ASN A 250 -9.17 -6.27 -16.49
C ASN A 250 -8.06 -6.56 -17.51
N LYS A 251 -8.23 -6.21 -18.79
CA LYS A 251 -7.29 -6.56 -19.88
C LYS A 251 -6.44 -5.39 -20.39
N SER A 252 -7.00 -4.18 -20.45
CA SER A 252 -6.29 -2.96 -20.90
C SER A 252 -7.02 -1.72 -20.38
N TYR A 253 -6.28 -0.66 -20.08
CA TYR A 253 -6.83 0.64 -19.70
C TYR A 253 -6.90 1.60 -20.89
N PHE A 254 -5.95 1.50 -21.83
CA PHE A 254 -5.91 2.40 -23.00
C PHE A 254 -7.09 2.20 -23.94
N ARG A 255 -7.42 0.94 -24.28
CA ARG A 255 -8.49 0.64 -25.25
C ARG A 255 -9.88 1.11 -24.79
N PRO A 256 -10.28 0.86 -23.52
CA PRO A 256 -11.53 1.42 -23.01
C PRO A 256 -11.56 2.96 -23.03
N LEU A 257 -10.45 3.63 -22.68
CA LEU A 257 -10.42 5.11 -22.66
C LEU A 257 -10.59 5.73 -24.06
N ILE A 258 -10.01 5.12 -25.09
CA ILE A 258 -10.25 5.53 -26.48
C ILE A 258 -11.71 5.34 -26.85
N PHE A 259 -12.26 4.14 -26.61
CA PHE A 259 -13.64 3.83 -26.95
C PHE A 259 -14.62 4.79 -26.26
N SER A 260 -14.40 5.04 -24.97
CA SER A 260 -15.13 6.05 -24.19
C SER A 260 -15.10 7.42 -24.87
N SER A 261 -13.92 7.91 -25.23
CA SER A 261 -13.75 9.24 -25.84
C SER A 261 -14.44 9.36 -27.20
N VAL A 262 -14.39 8.31 -28.03
CA VAL A 262 -15.07 8.27 -29.33
C VAL A 262 -16.59 8.27 -29.17
N VAL A 263 -17.11 7.46 -28.23
CA VAL A 263 -18.55 7.41 -27.95
C VAL A 263 -19.06 8.75 -27.40
N LEU A 264 -18.28 9.40 -26.52
CA LEU A 264 -18.61 10.72 -25.96
C LEU A 264 -18.57 11.83 -27.02
N PHE A 265 -17.63 11.76 -27.96
CA PHE A 265 -17.58 12.66 -29.10
C PHE A 265 -18.84 12.54 -29.97
N LEU A 266 -19.19 11.31 -30.35
CA LEU A 266 -20.39 11.02 -31.17
C LEU A 266 -21.69 11.40 -30.45
N GLY A 267 -21.80 11.07 -29.15
CA GLY A 267 -22.97 11.41 -28.34
C GLY A 267 -23.21 12.92 -28.24
N ASN A 268 -22.13 13.70 -28.08
CA ASN A 268 -22.21 15.16 -28.03
C ASN A 268 -22.56 15.81 -29.38
N ILE A 269 -22.07 15.25 -30.49
CA ILE A 269 -22.48 15.68 -31.83
C ILE A 269 -23.97 15.41 -32.05
N LEU A 270 -24.45 14.21 -31.72
CA LEU A 270 -25.87 13.86 -31.83
C LEU A 270 -26.75 14.75 -30.95
N TYR A 271 -26.28 15.05 -29.73
CA TYR A 271 -26.97 15.98 -28.84
C TYR A 271 -27.07 17.39 -29.45
N ALA A 272 -26.03 17.90 -30.10
CA ALA A 272 -26.06 19.22 -30.73
C ALA A 272 -26.93 19.25 -32.01
N LEU A 273 -26.87 18.20 -32.83
CA LEU A 273 -27.63 18.09 -34.08
C LEU A 273 -29.13 17.83 -33.87
N ALA A 274 -29.53 17.37 -32.67
CA ALA A 274 -30.93 17.09 -32.38
C ALA A 274 -31.85 18.31 -32.57
N TYR A 275 -31.34 19.53 -32.34
CA TYR A 275 -32.05 20.78 -32.60
C TYR A 275 -32.28 21.01 -34.10
N ASP A 276 -31.25 20.83 -34.93
CA ASP A 276 -31.35 21.05 -36.38
C ASP A 276 -32.21 19.97 -37.07
N LEU A 277 -32.27 18.77 -36.49
CA LEU A 277 -33.09 17.65 -36.97
C LEU A 277 -34.48 17.59 -36.33
N ASP A 278 -34.81 18.53 -35.45
CA ASP A 278 -36.08 18.66 -34.73
C ASP A 278 -36.59 17.32 -34.14
N SER A 279 -35.70 16.57 -33.49
CA SER A 279 -36.01 15.21 -33.00
C SER A 279 -35.51 14.94 -31.58
N ILE A 280 -36.46 14.73 -30.68
CA ILE A 280 -36.19 14.32 -29.30
C ILE A 280 -35.57 12.93 -29.18
N VAL A 281 -35.82 12.05 -30.15
CA VAL A 281 -35.23 10.70 -30.16
C VAL A 281 -33.73 10.80 -30.36
N ILE A 282 -33.28 11.66 -31.27
CA ILE A 282 -31.84 11.90 -31.54
C ILE A 282 -31.17 12.51 -30.30
N LEU A 283 -31.87 13.42 -29.61
CA LEU A 283 -31.41 13.98 -28.34
C LEU A 283 -31.17 12.90 -27.28
N LEU A 284 -32.15 12.00 -27.10
CA LEU A 284 -32.07 10.91 -26.13
C LEU A 284 -31.01 9.87 -26.51
N VAL A 285 -30.86 9.55 -27.80
CA VAL A 285 -29.79 8.67 -28.27
C VAL A 285 -28.42 9.29 -28.00
N GLY A 286 -28.25 10.59 -28.25
CA GLY A 286 -27.02 11.33 -27.88
C GLY A 286 -26.72 11.24 -26.39
N ARG A 287 -27.73 11.40 -25.53
CA ARG A 287 -27.61 11.27 -24.06
C ARG A 287 -27.22 9.87 -23.61
N LEU A 288 -27.87 8.85 -24.17
CA LEU A 288 -27.56 7.45 -23.88
C LEU A 288 -26.13 7.11 -24.28
N LEU A 289 -25.67 7.55 -25.46
CA LEU A 289 -24.28 7.39 -25.88
C LEU A 289 -23.31 8.10 -24.92
N CYS A 290 -23.60 9.34 -24.51
CA CYS A 290 -22.79 10.02 -23.50
C CYS A 290 -22.69 9.24 -22.18
N GLY A 291 -23.74 8.54 -21.75
CA GLY A 291 -23.71 7.67 -20.57
C GLY A 291 -22.92 6.38 -20.80
N LEU A 292 -23.06 5.75 -21.98
CA LEU A 292 -22.30 4.57 -22.39
C LEU A 292 -20.80 4.83 -22.54
N GLY A 293 -20.39 6.08 -22.70
CA GLY A 293 -18.98 6.46 -22.72
C GLY A 293 -18.36 6.58 -21.32
N SER A 294 -19.03 6.20 -20.23
CA SER A 294 -18.49 6.40 -18.87
C SER A 294 -17.33 5.47 -18.55
N ALA A 295 -16.11 6.01 -18.53
CA ALA A 295 -14.89 5.31 -18.15
C ALA A 295 -14.53 5.42 -16.65
N ARG A 296 -15.43 5.91 -15.78
CA ARG A 296 -15.13 6.12 -14.35
C ARG A 296 -14.63 4.88 -13.61
N ALA A 297 -15.17 3.71 -13.94
CA ALA A 297 -14.73 2.44 -13.36
C ALA A 297 -13.25 2.16 -13.71
N VAL A 298 -12.88 2.41 -14.97
CA VAL A 298 -11.50 2.27 -15.47
C VAL A 298 -10.59 3.27 -14.79
N ASN A 299 -11.01 4.53 -14.68
CA ASN A 299 -10.23 5.60 -14.07
C ASN A 299 -9.84 5.28 -12.62
N ARG A 300 -10.84 4.85 -11.82
CA ARG A 300 -10.65 4.47 -10.42
C ARG A 300 -9.75 3.24 -10.26
N ARG A 301 -9.93 2.26 -11.16
CA ARG A 301 -9.10 1.05 -11.17
C ARG A 301 -7.65 1.35 -11.55
N TYR A 302 -7.43 2.18 -12.56
CA TYR A 302 -6.07 2.60 -12.96
C TYR A 302 -5.33 3.27 -11.80
N ILE A 303 -6.00 4.12 -11.00
CA ILE A 303 -5.38 4.70 -9.79
C ILE A 303 -5.02 3.62 -8.78
N SER A 304 -5.88 2.62 -8.60
CA SER A 304 -5.62 1.50 -7.69
C SER A 304 -4.49 0.58 -8.17
N ASP A 305 -4.32 0.41 -9.48
CA ASP A 305 -3.41 -0.61 -10.01
C ASP A 305 -2.04 -0.01 -10.40
N CYS A 306 -2.00 1.25 -10.85
CA CYS A 306 -0.82 1.84 -11.49
C CYS A 306 -0.14 2.96 -10.68
N VAL A 307 -0.79 3.45 -9.62
CA VAL A 307 -0.22 4.53 -8.79
C VAL A 307 0.47 3.92 -7.56
N PRO A 308 1.75 4.27 -7.29
CA PRO A 308 2.48 3.83 -6.12
C PRO A 308 1.73 4.13 -4.82
N LEU A 309 1.81 3.22 -3.85
CA LEU A 309 1.06 3.30 -2.59
C LEU A 309 1.24 4.64 -1.86
N LYS A 310 2.48 5.16 -1.85
CA LYS A 310 2.85 6.45 -1.21
C LYS A 310 1.99 7.63 -1.69
N ILE A 311 1.63 7.66 -2.97
CA ILE A 311 0.88 8.76 -3.59
C ILE A 311 -0.56 8.36 -4.00
N ARG A 312 -0.95 7.09 -3.81
CA ARG A 312 -2.28 6.58 -4.20
C ARG A 312 -3.43 7.30 -3.50
N MET A 313 -3.26 7.64 -2.22
CA MET A 313 -4.25 8.44 -1.48
C MET A 313 -4.41 9.83 -2.11
N GLN A 314 -3.29 10.50 -2.44
CA GLN A 314 -3.31 11.81 -3.08
C GLN A 314 -3.94 11.75 -4.47
N ALA A 315 -3.61 10.73 -5.27
CA ALA A 315 -4.22 10.52 -6.60
C ALA A 315 -5.72 10.25 -6.50
N SER A 316 -6.16 9.47 -5.51
CA SER A 316 -7.60 9.22 -5.25
C SER A 316 -8.32 10.48 -4.80
N ALA A 317 -7.70 11.29 -3.94
CA ALA A 317 -8.21 12.61 -3.57
C ALA A 317 -8.29 13.52 -4.79
N GLY A 318 -7.26 13.53 -5.65
CA GLY A 318 -7.23 14.26 -6.92
C GLY A 318 -8.38 13.86 -7.86
N PHE A 319 -8.70 12.57 -7.97
CA PHE A 319 -9.85 12.09 -8.73
C PHE A 319 -11.19 12.61 -8.19
N VAL A 320 -11.37 12.61 -6.87
CA VAL A 320 -12.59 13.15 -6.23
C VAL A 320 -12.67 14.66 -6.45
N SER A 321 -11.58 15.39 -6.25
CA SER A 321 -11.50 16.84 -6.47
C SER A 321 -11.76 17.20 -7.93
N ALA A 322 -11.16 16.49 -8.89
CA ALA A 322 -11.41 16.66 -10.32
C ALA A 322 -12.88 16.40 -10.68
N SER A 323 -13.49 15.39 -10.05
CA SER A 323 -14.92 15.12 -10.23
C SER A 323 -15.77 16.29 -9.73
N ALA A 324 -15.53 16.74 -8.50
CA ALA A 324 -16.26 17.84 -7.87
C ALA A 324 -16.11 19.14 -8.67
N LEU A 325 -14.89 19.43 -9.13
CA LEU A 325 -14.61 20.59 -9.97
C LEU A 325 -15.38 20.51 -11.29
N GLY A 326 -15.41 19.34 -11.94
CA GLY A 326 -16.18 19.15 -13.18
C GLY A 326 -17.69 19.33 -12.98
N MET A 327 -18.23 18.85 -11.86
CA MET A 327 -19.66 19.05 -11.51
C MET A 327 -20.00 20.53 -11.31
N ALA A 328 -19.10 21.32 -10.73
CA ALA A 328 -19.27 22.75 -10.56
C ALA A 328 -19.05 23.54 -11.86
N CYS A 329 -18.03 23.18 -12.63
CA CYS A 329 -17.69 23.84 -13.90
C CYS A 329 -18.75 23.63 -14.99
N GLY A 330 -19.46 22.48 -14.99
CA GLY A 330 -20.51 22.19 -15.98
C GLY A 330 -21.55 23.29 -16.07
N PRO A 331 -22.34 23.55 -15.02
CA PRO A 331 -23.37 24.59 -15.05
C PRO A 331 -22.81 26.01 -15.24
N ALA A 332 -21.62 26.29 -14.71
CA ALA A 332 -20.95 27.57 -14.88
C ALA A 332 -20.60 27.85 -16.36
N LEU A 333 -20.09 26.85 -17.08
CA LEU A 333 -19.83 26.95 -18.52
C LEU A 333 -21.14 27.11 -19.30
N ALA A 334 -22.18 26.34 -18.95
CA ALA A 334 -23.49 26.45 -19.59
C ALA A 334 -24.06 27.87 -19.50
N GLY A 335 -23.93 28.53 -18.35
CA GLY A 335 -24.37 29.91 -18.16
C GLY A 335 -23.57 30.95 -18.96
N LEU A 336 -22.29 30.68 -19.24
CA LEU A 336 -21.46 31.56 -20.09
C LEU A 336 -21.74 31.37 -21.59
N LEU A 337 -22.24 30.19 -21.98
CA LEU A 337 -22.47 29.75 -23.35
C LEU A 337 -23.81 30.24 -23.94
N GLN A 338 -24.31 31.40 -23.52
CA GLN A 338 -25.59 31.99 -23.98
C GLN A 338 -25.43 32.85 -25.25
N THR A 339 -24.86 32.27 -26.31
CA THR A 339 -24.69 32.98 -27.60
C THR A 339 -25.56 32.37 -28.69
N ASN A 340 -26.09 33.24 -29.56
CA ASN A 340 -27.00 32.87 -30.64
C ASN A 340 -26.41 33.31 -31.98
N PHE A 341 -25.94 32.35 -32.78
CA PHE A 341 -25.53 32.58 -34.16
C PHE A 341 -25.75 31.32 -35.01
N LYS A 342 -25.79 31.48 -36.34
CA LYS A 342 -26.01 30.39 -37.28
C LYS A 342 -24.87 30.38 -38.30
N ILE A 343 -24.22 29.23 -38.49
CA ILE A 343 -23.15 29.06 -39.47
C ILE A 343 -23.45 27.85 -40.34
N PHE A 344 -23.39 28.01 -41.67
CA PHE A 344 -23.48 26.92 -42.67
C PHE A 344 -24.54 25.83 -42.34
N SER A 345 -25.77 26.24 -42.02
CA SER A 345 -26.91 25.36 -41.65
C SER A 345 -26.92 24.74 -40.24
N LEU A 346 -25.89 24.95 -39.42
CA LEU A 346 -25.85 24.51 -38.02
C LEU A 346 -26.25 25.67 -37.09
N THR A 347 -27.14 25.39 -36.14
CA THR A 347 -27.57 26.37 -35.14
C THR A 347 -26.71 26.31 -33.88
N PHE A 348 -26.14 27.46 -33.50
CA PHE A 348 -25.39 27.65 -32.28
C PHE A 348 -26.24 28.52 -31.36
N ASN A 349 -26.94 27.88 -30.42
CA ASN A 349 -27.81 28.50 -29.43
C ASN A 349 -27.39 28.00 -28.04
N ALA A 350 -27.88 28.61 -26.97
CA ALA A 350 -27.58 28.24 -25.58
C ALA A 350 -27.79 26.74 -25.28
N THR A 351 -28.70 26.08 -26.00
CA THR A 351 -29.03 24.65 -25.85
C THR A 351 -28.08 23.71 -26.62
N THR A 352 -27.57 24.14 -27.77
CA THR A 352 -26.70 23.33 -28.67
C THR A 352 -25.21 23.58 -28.45
N LEU A 353 -24.83 24.79 -28.01
CA LEU A 353 -23.44 25.18 -27.72
C LEU A 353 -22.73 24.23 -26.75
N PRO A 354 -23.37 23.80 -25.64
CA PRO A 354 -22.79 22.80 -24.74
C PRO A 354 -22.36 21.51 -25.45
N GLY A 355 -23.16 21.01 -26.39
CA GLY A 355 -22.84 19.81 -27.17
C GLY A 355 -21.62 20.01 -28.07
N TRP A 356 -21.56 21.13 -28.80
CA TRP A 356 -20.42 21.45 -29.66
C TRP A 356 -19.12 21.63 -28.89
N VAL A 357 -19.15 22.40 -27.79
CA VAL A 357 -17.98 22.63 -26.94
C VAL A 357 -17.46 21.32 -26.36
N MET A 358 -18.36 20.48 -25.86
CA MET A 358 -17.98 19.17 -25.32
C MET A 358 -17.46 18.22 -26.40
N ALA A 359 -18.04 18.21 -27.60
CA ALA A 359 -17.54 17.42 -28.72
C ALA A 359 -16.09 17.81 -29.07
N VAL A 360 -15.80 19.11 -29.22
CA VAL A 360 -14.43 19.59 -29.48
C VAL A 360 -13.49 19.22 -28.32
N SER A 361 -13.93 19.36 -27.08
CA SER A 361 -13.12 19.02 -25.90
C SER A 361 -12.78 17.52 -25.85
N TRP A 362 -13.73 16.65 -26.18
CA TRP A 362 -13.49 15.19 -26.27
C TRP A 362 -12.59 14.80 -27.43
N LEU A 363 -12.65 15.52 -28.55
CA LEU A 363 -11.74 15.32 -29.67
C LEU A 363 -10.30 15.70 -29.30
N ILE A 364 -10.11 16.85 -28.65
CA ILE A 364 -8.79 17.27 -28.15
C ILE A 364 -8.26 16.26 -27.13
N TYR A 365 -9.12 15.81 -26.20
CA TYR A 365 -8.76 14.78 -25.24
C TYR A 365 -8.35 13.46 -25.92
N LEU A 366 -9.07 13.02 -26.94
CA LEU A 366 -8.76 11.81 -27.70
C LEU A 366 -7.39 11.90 -28.37
N VAL A 367 -7.06 13.03 -28.99
CA VAL A 367 -5.74 13.27 -29.61
C VAL A 367 -4.65 13.27 -28.54
N TRP A 368 -4.88 13.93 -27.40
CA TRP A 368 -3.92 13.97 -26.30
C TRP A 368 -3.68 12.58 -25.68
N LEU A 369 -4.76 11.81 -25.49
CA LEU A 369 -4.70 10.43 -25.02
C LEU A 369 -3.88 9.56 -25.98
N TRP A 370 -4.10 9.67 -27.28
CA TRP A 370 -3.40 8.89 -28.30
C TRP A 370 -1.88 9.13 -28.28
N ILE A 371 -1.47 10.39 -28.13
CA ILE A 371 -0.05 10.77 -28.22
C ILE A 371 0.69 10.47 -26.90
N SER A 372 0.05 10.72 -25.76
CA SER A 372 0.75 10.83 -24.48
C SER A 372 0.47 9.69 -23.50
N PHE A 373 -0.54 8.85 -23.74
CA PHE A 373 -0.84 7.74 -22.83
C PHE A 373 0.13 6.58 -23.04
N LYS A 374 0.79 6.17 -21.96
CA LYS A 374 1.63 4.98 -21.94
C LYS A 374 0.99 3.92 -21.07
N GLU A 375 0.62 2.79 -21.69
CA GLU A 375 0.06 1.64 -20.99
C GLU A 375 1.14 1.04 -20.07
N PRO A 376 0.89 0.89 -18.76
CA PRO A 376 1.85 0.30 -17.85
C PRO A 376 2.08 -1.18 -18.19
N ALA A 377 3.34 -1.61 -18.22
CA ALA A 377 3.72 -2.99 -18.47
C ALA A 377 3.19 -3.87 -17.33
N ARG A 378 2.20 -4.71 -17.61
CA ARG A 378 1.75 -5.75 -16.70
C ARG A 378 2.68 -6.94 -16.85
N GLU A 379 3.18 -7.47 -15.74
CA GLU A 379 3.74 -8.82 -15.74
C GLU A 379 2.63 -9.76 -16.19
N ASN A 380 2.83 -10.45 -17.32
CA ASN A 380 1.97 -11.55 -17.67
C ASN A 380 2.25 -12.64 -16.64
N GLU A 381 1.24 -13.07 -15.88
CA GLU A 381 1.29 -14.26 -15.00
C GLU A 381 1.76 -15.54 -15.74
N ASN A 382 1.89 -15.50 -17.06
CA ASN A 382 2.37 -16.61 -17.88
C ASN A 382 3.91 -16.69 -17.98
N ASP A 383 4.67 -15.63 -17.69
CA ASP A 383 6.16 -15.69 -17.77
C ASP A 383 6.79 -16.30 -16.51
N HIS A 384 6.08 -16.33 -15.38
CA HIS A 384 6.60 -16.95 -14.14
C HIS A 384 6.61 -18.48 -14.20
N LEU A 385 5.75 -19.11 -15.00
CA LEU A 385 5.68 -20.57 -15.12
C LEU A 385 6.79 -21.15 -16.02
N ASP A 386 7.33 -20.38 -16.97
CA ASP A 386 8.37 -20.86 -17.88
C ASP A 386 9.80 -20.58 -17.37
N GLN A 387 9.93 -19.67 -16.39
CA GLN A 387 11.23 -19.29 -15.81
C GLN A 387 11.54 -20.02 -14.49
N GLU A 388 10.53 -20.46 -13.72
CA GLU A 388 10.74 -21.37 -12.58
C GLU A 388 11.16 -22.78 -13.05
N ASN A 389 10.56 -23.30 -14.12
CA ASN A 389 10.86 -24.66 -14.63
C ASN A 389 12.29 -24.83 -15.19
N ASN A 390 12.96 -23.76 -15.64
CA ASN A 390 14.32 -23.84 -16.20
C ASN A 390 15.44 -23.50 -15.21
N ALA A 391 15.10 -22.92 -14.05
CA ALA A 391 16.07 -22.57 -13.00
C ALA A 391 16.14 -23.62 -11.88
N GLU A 392 15.06 -24.37 -11.65
CA GLU A 392 15.04 -25.44 -10.64
C GLU A 392 15.79 -26.72 -11.09
N ASP A 393 15.90 -26.99 -12.39
CA ASP A 393 16.44 -28.25 -12.89
C ASP A 393 17.99 -28.34 -12.93
N VAL A 394 18.71 -27.27 -12.55
CA VAL A 394 20.20 -27.23 -12.63
C VAL A 394 20.87 -27.03 -11.26
N GLU A 395 20.17 -26.56 -10.23
CA GLU A 395 20.75 -26.36 -8.89
C GLU A 395 20.36 -27.41 -7.84
N ASP A 396 19.29 -28.20 -8.06
CA ASP A 396 18.81 -29.20 -7.09
C ASP A 396 19.62 -30.53 -7.07
N GLU A 397 20.33 -30.88 -8.15
CA GLU A 397 21.10 -32.14 -8.18
C GLU A 397 22.41 -32.13 -7.36
N GLN A 398 22.90 -30.96 -6.90
CA GLN A 398 24.16 -30.88 -6.15
C GLN A 398 24.03 -30.53 -4.66
N LEU A 399 22.84 -30.19 -4.16
CA LEU A 399 22.67 -29.78 -2.75
C LEU A 399 21.90 -30.80 -1.89
N GLU A 400 21.24 -31.81 -2.47
CA GLU A 400 20.48 -32.82 -1.71
C GLU A 400 21.31 -33.99 -1.15
N SER A 401 22.62 -34.08 -1.43
CA SER A 401 23.46 -35.19 -0.93
C SER A 401 24.09 -34.97 0.47
N GLY A 402 23.84 -33.82 1.12
CA GLY A 402 24.63 -33.41 2.28
C GLY A 402 24.03 -33.59 3.67
N LEU A 403 22.70 -33.55 3.86
CA LEU A 403 22.11 -33.37 5.19
C LEU A 403 20.74 -34.05 5.35
N VAL A 404 20.69 -35.38 5.17
CA VAL A 404 19.59 -36.19 5.69
C VAL A 404 20.02 -36.87 6.99
N GLN A 405 19.76 -36.21 8.12
CA GLN A 405 19.58 -36.89 9.40
C GLN A 405 18.43 -36.22 10.17
N PRO A 406 17.30 -36.92 10.38
CA PRO A 406 16.20 -36.42 11.22
C PRO A 406 16.62 -36.41 12.69
N LEU A 407 16.42 -35.28 13.35
CA LEU A 407 16.69 -35.03 14.78
C LEU A 407 15.61 -35.63 15.71
N LEU A 408 15.30 -36.93 15.59
CA LEU A 408 14.48 -37.63 16.59
C LEU A 408 15.04 -39.03 16.84
N LEU A 409 15.82 -39.13 17.92
CA LEU A 409 16.23 -40.40 18.52
C LEU A 409 15.07 -40.96 19.35
N SER A 410 14.79 -42.22 19.08
CA SER A 410 13.89 -43.14 19.76
C SER A 410 14.02 -43.16 21.29
N SER A 411 12.88 -43.19 21.98
CA SER A 411 12.75 -43.84 23.28
C SER A 411 11.68 -44.92 23.17
N GLU A 412 12.12 -46.17 23.01
CA GLU A 412 11.33 -47.35 23.31
C GLU A 412 11.07 -47.40 24.82
N GLU A 413 9.83 -47.66 25.24
CA GLU A 413 9.50 -48.93 25.91
C GLU A 413 8.00 -49.05 26.24
N LYS A 414 7.49 -50.25 25.90
CA LYS A 414 6.37 -51.02 26.48
C LYS A 414 4.95 -50.85 25.92
N GLN A 415 4.68 -51.78 25.01
CA GLN A 415 3.40 -52.45 24.75
C GLN A 415 2.91 -53.30 25.94
N GLU A 416 1.60 -53.59 25.88
CA GLU A 416 0.72 -54.53 26.63
C GLU A 416 -0.50 -53.73 27.14
N ASP A 417 -1.78 -54.02 26.88
CA ASP A 417 -2.47 -55.12 26.20
C ASP A 417 -3.94 -54.72 25.94
N LEU A 418 -4.48 -55.24 24.84
CA LEU A 418 -5.82 -55.84 24.62
C LEU A 418 -7.16 -55.09 24.88
N ASP A 419 -7.91 -55.05 23.78
CA ASP A 419 -9.35 -55.33 23.58
C ASP A 419 -10.42 -54.22 23.75
N GLY A 420 -11.16 -53.99 22.66
CA GLY A 420 -12.47 -53.32 22.69
C GLY A 420 -12.99 -52.69 21.38
N GLU A 421 -13.26 -53.53 20.37
CA GLU A 421 -14.31 -53.43 19.31
C GLU A 421 -14.66 -52.13 18.53
N GLN A 422 -14.67 -52.33 17.19
CA GLN A 422 -15.64 -51.88 16.17
C GLN A 422 -15.50 -50.52 15.46
N ASP A 423 -14.78 -50.59 14.33
CA ASP A 423 -15.12 -50.13 12.97
C ASP A 423 -16.27 -49.12 12.79
N TYR A 424 -15.92 -47.91 12.34
CA TYR A 424 -16.61 -47.22 11.26
C TYR A 424 -15.58 -46.57 10.32
N ASP A 425 -15.66 -47.00 9.07
CA ASP A 425 -14.84 -46.63 7.91
C ASP A 425 -15.24 -45.24 7.41
N ASP A 426 -14.31 -44.29 7.38
CA ASP A 426 -14.47 -42.94 6.81
C ASP A 426 -13.33 -42.74 5.80
N SER A 427 -13.57 -43.17 4.56
CA SER A 427 -12.65 -42.97 3.44
C SER A 427 -12.84 -41.56 2.87
N GLU A 428 -11.87 -40.68 3.15
CA GLU A 428 -11.67 -39.39 2.50
C GLU A 428 -11.24 -39.57 1.02
N GLU A 429 -12.14 -39.25 0.08
CA GLU A 429 -11.77 -38.86 -1.28
C GLU A 429 -12.47 -37.54 -1.63
N ALA A 430 -11.82 -36.40 -1.34
CA ALA A 430 -12.16 -35.11 -1.96
C ALA A 430 -11.08 -34.04 -1.69
N SER A 431 -9.90 -34.19 -2.29
CA SER A 431 -8.90 -33.12 -2.31
C SER A 431 -8.30 -32.93 -3.69
N GLU A 432 -9.04 -32.31 -4.62
CA GLU A 432 -8.42 -31.71 -5.82
C GLU A 432 -9.23 -30.58 -6.53
N GLU A 433 -10.40 -30.16 -6.05
CA GLU A 433 -11.23 -29.16 -6.77
C GLU A 433 -11.29 -27.73 -6.20
N ARG A 434 -10.43 -27.34 -5.23
CA ARG A 434 -10.58 -26.04 -4.53
C ARG A 434 -9.96 -24.81 -5.20
N HIS A 435 -9.35 -24.89 -6.38
CA HIS A 435 -8.61 -23.76 -6.99
C HIS A 435 -9.07 -23.33 -8.40
N LYS A 436 -10.37 -23.35 -8.72
CA LYS A 436 -10.90 -22.75 -9.97
C LYS A 436 -11.79 -21.53 -9.70
N PRO A 437 -11.72 -20.46 -10.51
CA PRO A 437 -12.58 -19.28 -10.37
C PRO A 437 -14.06 -19.63 -10.61
N ALA A 438 -14.96 -18.97 -9.88
CA ALA A 438 -16.40 -19.21 -9.95
C ALA A 438 -17.00 -18.62 -11.24
N ASN A 439 -17.33 -19.48 -12.20
CA ASN A 439 -17.84 -19.07 -13.52
C ASN A 439 -19.37 -18.81 -13.53
N SER A 440 -20.04 -18.90 -12.38
CA SER A 440 -21.49 -18.71 -12.26
C SER A 440 -21.89 -18.15 -10.89
N ILE A 441 -22.97 -17.38 -10.86
CA ILE A 441 -23.59 -16.82 -9.65
C ILE A 441 -23.96 -17.93 -8.65
N GLY A 442 -24.36 -19.12 -9.13
CA GLY A 442 -24.66 -20.27 -8.28
C GLY A 442 -23.45 -20.84 -7.54
N SER A 443 -22.28 -20.89 -8.19
CA SER A 443 -21.02 -21.32 -7.55
C SER A 443 -20.51 -20.31 -6.52
N ALA A 444 -20.71 -19.02 -6.76
CA ALA A 444 -20.34 -17.97 -5.81
C ALA A 444 -21.21 -18.00 -4.55
N TYR A 445 -22.51 -18.31 -4.68
CA TYR A 445 -23.42 -18.44 -3.54
C TYR A 445 -23.06 -19.63 -2.63
N ARG A 446 -22.59 -20.74 -3.21
CA ARG A 446 -22.17 -21.95 -2.48
C ARG A 446 -20.85 -21.78 -1.72
N LEU A 447 -19.98 -20.87 -2.18
CA LEU A 447 -18.75 -20.47 -1.48
C LEU A 447 -19.03 -19.54 -0.29
N LEU A 448 -20.12 -18.78 -0.34
CA LEU A 448 -20.49 -17.78 0.69
C LEU A 448 -21.40 -18.32 1.80
N THR A 449 -21.93 -19.53 1.65
CA THR A 449 -22.79 -20.17 2.65
C THR A 449 -22.12 -21.46 3.15
N PRO A 450 -21.52 -21.47 4.37
CA PRO A 450 -21.03 -22.72 4.92
C PRO A 450 -22.22 -23.65 5.18
N SER A 451 -22.15 -24.89 4.67
CA SER A 451 -23.13 -25.91 5.00
C SER A 451 -23.03 -26.19 6.50
N VAL A 452 -24.09 -25.90 7.25
CA VAL A 452 -24.21 -26.37 8.63
C VAL A 452 -24.38 -27.88 8.58
N LYS A 453 -23.35 -28.59 8.99
CA LYS A 453 -23.42 -29.94 9.55
C LYS A 453 -22.41 -30.04 10.68
#